data_AF-A0A9P6Q232-F1
#
_entry.id   AF-A0A9P6Q232-F1
#
_cell.length_a   1.000
_cell.length_b   1.000
_cell.length_c   1.000
_cell.angle_alpha   90.00
_cell.angle_beta   90.00
_cell.angle_gamma   90.00
#
_symmetry.space_group_name_H-M   'P 1'
#
loop_
_entity.id
_entity.type
_entity.pdbx_description
1 polymer ?
#
loop_
_entity_poly.entity_id
_entity_poly.type
_entity_poly.pdbx_seq_one_letter_code
_entity_poly.pdbx_strand_id
1 'polypeptide(L)'
;MQGKDIFDLAPLEVLVRGTKAVPTIIRSRDPIRYVGCTGVPDETHEVNWLLIDQTHEFDRCDQCGNVYKWTAYEPDENFPGIEDVHSH
;
A
#
# COMPACT_ATOMS: atom_id res chain seq x y z
N MET A 1 -28.45 8.25 -3.07
CA MET A 1 -27.17 7.56 -2.75
C MET A 1 -26.23 7.78 -3.92
N GLN A 2 -24.99 8.24 -3.70
CA GLN A 2 -24.06 8.64 -4.77
C GLN A 2 -23.37 7.46 -5.50
N GLY A 3 -23.74 6.21 -5.22
CA GLY A 3 -23.20 5.02 -5.89
C GLY A 3 -21.69 4.79 -5.67
N LYS A 4 -21.07 5.50 -4.73
CA LYS A 4 -19.66 5.35 -4.37
C LYS A 4 -19.52 4.27 -3.30
N ASP A 5 -18.61 3.33 -3.51
CA ASP A 5 -18.15 2.47 -2.43
C ASP A 5 -17.16 3.27 -1.58
N ILE A 6 -17.46 3.38 -0.28
CA ILE A 6 -16.67 4.17 0.67
C ILE A 6 -15.48 3.35 1.15
N PHE A 7 -15.58 2.02 1.09
CA PHE A 7 -14.53 1.11 1.54
C PHE A 7 -13.99 0.32 0.35
N ASP A 8 -12.70 0.46 0.10
CA ASP A 8 -12.03 -0.37 -0.90
C ASP A 8 -11.83 -1.79 -0.34
N LEU A 9 -12.77 -2.68 -0.68
CA LEU A 9 -12.75 -4.09 -0.32
C LEU A 9 -12.09 -4.97 -1.40
N ALA A 10 -11.61 -4.37 -2.49
CA ALA A 10 -10.93 -5.12 -3.53
C ALA A 10 -9.58 -5.63 -3.04
N PRO A 11 -9.14 -6.81 -3.51
CA PRO A 11 -7.78 -7.26 -3.25
C PRO A 11 -6.77 -6.33 -3.92
N LEU A 12 -5.54 -6.30 -3.39
CA LEU A 12 -4.43 -5.62 -4.05
C LEU A 12 -4.08 -6.37 -5.34
N GLU A 13 -4.38 -5.78 -6.49
CA GLU A 13 -3.99 -6.35 -7.78
C GLU A 13 -2.53 -6.00 -8.12
N VAL A 14 -1.69 -7.03 -8.21
CA VAL A 14 -0.28 -6.90 -8.63
C VAL A 14 -0.06 -7.73 -9.88
N LEU A 15 -0.11 -7.07 -11.04
CA LEU A 15 0.07 -7.72 -12.34
C LEU A 15 1.55 -7.84 -12.75
N VAL A 16 2.37 -6.90 -12.29
CA VAL A 16 3.80 -6.83 -12.61
C VAL A 16 4.57 -6.59 -11.32
N ARG A 17 5.75 -7.21 -11.21
CA ARG A 17 6.65 -7.00 -10.08
C ARG A 17 7.11 -5.55 -10.03
N GLY A 18 6.82 -4.89 -8.91
CA GLY A 18 7.36 -3.60 -8.55
C GLY A 18 8.88 -3.64 -8.36
N THR A 19 9.54 -2.59 -8.84
CA THR A 19 10.97 -2.36 -8.70
C THR A 19 11.22 -1.04 -7.95
N LYS A 20 12.47 -0.73 -7.62
CA LYS A 20 12.79 0.60 -7.04
C LYS A 20 12.44 1.76 -8.00
N ALA A 21 12.53 1.53 -9.31
CA ALA A 21 12.18 2.53 -10.32
C ALA A 21 10.67 2.69 -10.47
N VAL A 22 9.92 1.58 -10.39
CA VAL A 22 8.46 1.55 -10.52
C VAL A 22 7.90 0.60 -9.44
N PRO A 23 7.67 1.09 -8.21
CA PRO A 23 7.22 0.26 -7.10
C PRO A 23 5.72 -0.05 -7.17
N THR A 24 5.29 -1.10 -6.47
CA THR A 24 3.86 -1.33 -6.18
C THR A 24 3.40 -0.32 -5.13
N ILE A 25 2.49 0.57 -5.51
CA ILE A 25 2.00 1.64 -4.63
C ILE A 25 0.96 1.09 -3.66
N ILE A 26 1.20 1.33 -2.37
CA ILE A 26 0.28 0.99 -1.29
C ILE A 26 -0.22 2.29 -0.69
N ARG A 27 -1.52 2.57 -0.87
CA ARG A 27 -2.15 3.74 -0.28
C ARG A 27 -2.58 3.47 1.13
N SER A 28 -2.41 4.40 2.06
CA SER A 28 -2.95 4.26 3.42
C SER A 28 -3.35 5.62 3.97
N ARG A 29 -4.30 5.62 4.90
CA ARG A 29 -4.57 6.78 5.77
C ARG A 29 -3.77 6.70 7.08
N ASP A 30 -3.36 5.50 7.46
CA ASP A 30 -2.51 5.26 8.63
C ASP A 30 -1.02 5.22 8.25
N PRO A 31 -0.11 5.56 9.18
CA PRO A 31 1.34 5.49 8.97
C PRO A 31 1.85 4.12 8.55
N ILE A 32 1.12 3.06 8.91
CA ILE A 32 1.46 1.67 8.61
C ILE A 32 0.28 0.95 7.96
N ARG A 33 0.54 0.00 7.06
CA ARG A 33 -0.48 -0.87 6.45
C ARG A 33 0.05 -2.28 6.27
N TYR A 34 -0.74 -3.27 6.70
CA TYR A 34 -0.44 -4.68 6.44
C TYR A 34 -0.78 -5.05 4.99
N VAL A 35 0.13 -5.74 4.31
CA VAL A 35 -0.05 -6.23 2.94
C VAL A 35 0.31 -7.71 2.87
N GLY A 36 -0.62 -8.52 2.37
CA GLY A 36 -0.36 -9.93 2.03
C GLY A 36 0.17 -10.05 0.61
N CYS A 37 1.42 -10.48 0.45
CA CYS A 37 2.02 -10.75 -0.86
C CYS A 37 1.89 -12.24 -1.20
N THR A 38 1.30 -12.57 -2.34
CA THR A 38 1.24 -13.95 -2.88
C THR A 38 2.08 -14.11 -4.16
N GLY A 39 2.89 -13.11 -4.49
CA GLY A 39 3.63 -13.01 -5.73
C GLY A 39 2.85 -12.35 -6.87
N VAL A 40 3.36 -12.50 -8.09
CA VAL A 40 2.78 -12.02 -9.35
C VAL A 40 2.40 -13.22 -10.22
N PRO A 41 1.57 -13.07 -11.28
CA PRO A 41 1.04 -14.22 -12.03
C PRO A 41 2.09 -15.28 -12.46
N ASP A 42 3.31 -14.86 -12.79
CA ASP A 42 4.39 -15.76 -13.22
C ASP A 42 5.30 -16.28 -12.08
N GLU A 43 5.21 -15.72 -10.87
CA GLU A 43 6.04 -16.10 -9.72
C GLU A 43 5.23 -15.96 -8.44
N THR A 44 4.62 -17.07 -8.01
CA THR A 44 3.74 -17.14 -6.84
C THR A 44 4.42 -17.82 -5.65
N HIS A 45 3.99 -17.46 -4.44
CA HIS A 45 4.45 -18.07 -3.19
C HIS A 45 3.34 -18.04 -2.14
N GLU A 46 3.52 -18.75 -1.01
CA GLU A 46 2.62 -18.66 0.13
C GLU A 46 2.51 -17.21 0.63
N VAL A 47 1.37 -16.83 1.20
CA VAL A 47 1.15 -15.45 1.67
C VAL A 47 2.27 -15.01 2.62
N ASN A 48 2.99 -13.97 2.22
CA ASN A 48 3.96 -13.28 3.06
C ASN A 48 3.33 -11.98 3.56
N TRP A 49 3.25 -11.81 4.88
CA TRP A 49 2.67 -10.64 5.51
C TRP A 49 3.73 -9.57 5.75
N LEU A 50 3.57 -8.43 5.11
CA LEU A 50 4.48 -7.30 5.18
C LEU A 50 3.81 -6.16 5.94
N LEU A 51 4.59 -5.49 6.79
CA LEU A 51 4.20 -4.22 7.39
C LEU A 51 4.80 -3.10 6.54
N ILE A 52 3.96 -2.40 5.77
CA ILE A 52 4.37 -1.29 4.92
C ILE A 52 4.33 -0.01 5.75
N ASP A 53 5.44 0.71 5.83
CA ASP A 53 5.60 1.86 6.74
C ASP A 53 5.90 3.15 5.96
N GLN A 54 5.25 4.26 6.33
CA GLN A 54 5.44 5.56 5.70
C GLN A 54 6.87 6.10 5.84
N THR A 55 7.61 5.65 6.85
CA THR A 55 8.98 6.11 7.14
C THR A 55 10.03 5.38 6.31
N HIS A 56 9.68 4.24 5.70
CA HIS A 56 10.57 3.48 4.85
C HIS A 56 10.60 4.05 3.42
N GLU A 57 11.78 4.09 2.79
CA GLU A 57 11.89 4.45 1.37
C GLU A 57 11.15 3.41 0.49
N PHE A 58 11.36 2.12 0.82
CA PHE A 58 10.72 0.97 0.19
C PHE A 58 10.68 -0.21 1.16
N ASP A 59 9.61 -1.00 1.07
CA ASP A 59 9.52 -2.32 1.67
C ASP A 59 9.64 -3.40 0.59
N ARG A 60 10.11 -4.59 0.96
CA ARG A 60 10.36 -5.67 0.00
C ARG A 60 9.85 -7.00 0.50
N CYS A 61 9.17 -7.73 -0.38
CA CYS A 61 8.92 -9.15 -0.16
C CYS A 61 10.23 -9.93 -0.30
N ASP A 62 10.59 -10.72 0.70
CA ASP A 62 11.80 -11.54 0.71
C ASP A 62 11.69 -12.81 -0.15
N GLN A 63 10.47 -13.20 -0.55
CA GLN A 63 10.22 -14.38 -1.40
C GLN A 63 10.32 -14.04 -2.89
N CYS A 64 9.53 -13.08 -3.38
CA CYS A 64 9.49 -12.72 -4.80
C CYS A 64 10.23 -11.43 -5.14
N GLY A 65 10.75 -10.69 -4.15
CA GLY A 65 11.47 -9.44 -4.39
C GLY A 65 10.58 -8.26 -4.81
N ASN A 66 9.24 -8.37 -4.71
CA ASN A 66 8.34 -7.27 -5.03
C ASN A 66 8.63 -6.05 -4.14
N VAL A 67 8.76 -4.87 -4.76
CA VAL A 67 9.06 -3.61 -4.07
C VAL A 67 7.76 -2.83 -3.85
N TYR A 68 7.49 -2.49 -2.60
CA TYR A 68 6.34 -1.71 -2.17
C TYR A 68 6.75 -0.30 -1.75
N LYS A 69 5.88 0.68 -2.03
CA LYS A 69 6.05 2.05 -1.56
C LYS A 69 4.76 2.56 -0.95
N TRP A 70 4.85 3.07 0.27
CA TRP A 70 3.74 3.72 0.95
C TRP A 70 3.41 5.07 0.31
N THR A 71 2.13 5.43 0.25
CA THR A 71 1.68 6.77 -0.16
C THR A 71 0.38 7.13 0.56
N ALA A 72 0.20 8.40 0.92
CA ALA A 72 -1.06 8.88 1.49
C ALA A 72 -2.19 8.86 0.45
N TYR A 73 -3.44 8.73 0.90
CA TYR A 73 -4.59 9.10 0.06
C TYR A 73 -4.62 10.62 -0.15
N GLU A 74 -5.12 11.05 -1.30
CA GLU A 74 -5.41 12.47 -1.51
C GLU A 74 -6.52 12.90 -0.54
N PRO A 75 -6.41 14.08 0.10
CA PRO A 75 -7.47 14.63 0.91
C PRO A 75 -8.78 14.77 0.12
N ASP A 76 -9.90 14.45 0.75
CA ASP A 76 -11.23 14.62 0.15
C ASP A 76 -12.22 15.27 1.14
N GLU A 77 -13.41 15.62 0.65
CA GLU A 77 -14.44 16.33 1.43
C GLU A 77 -14.86 15.61 2.72
N ASN A 78 -14.76 14.28 2.76
CA ASN A 78 -15.12 13.46 3.92
C ASN A 78 -13.90 13.15 4.81
N PHE A 79 -12.69 13.22 4.24
CA PHE A 79 -11.43 12.94 4.94
C PHE A 79 -10.44 14.07 4.65
N PRO A 80 -10.51 15.20 5.40
CA PRO A 80 -9.51 16.25 5.30
C PRO A 80 -8.14 15.68 5.69
N GLY A 81 -7.07 16.19 5.06
CA GLY A 81 -5.70 15.72 5.30
C GLY A 81 -5.33 15.83 6.79
N ILE A 82 -4.45 14.94 7.25
CA ILE A 82 -3.94 14.99 8.62
C ILE A 82 -3.09 16.26 8.76
N GLU A 83 -3.56 17.24 9.53
CA GLU A 83 -2.71 18.31 10.03
C GLU A 83 -1.78 17.73 11.10
N ASP A 84 -0.48 18.04 11.03
CA ASP A 84 0.54 17.57 11.98
C ASP A 84 0.19 18.02 13.42
N VAL A 85 -0.47 17.14 14.20
CA VAL A 85 -0.89 17.43 15.59
C VAL A 85 0.28 17.34 16.60
N HIS A 86 1.52 17.29 16.13
CA HIS A 86 2.72 17.12 16.95
C HIS A 86 3.63 18.36 17.06
N SER A 87 3.13 19.56 16.75
CA SER A 87 3.79 20.81 17.16
C SER A 87 3.39 21.19 18.59
N HIS A 88 4.15 20.71 19.58
CA HIS A 88 4.18 21.26 20.94
C HIS A 88 5.45 22.07 21.17
#